data_AF-A0A9E6MVU3-F1
#
_entry.id   AF-A0A9E6MVU3-F1
#
_cell.length_a   1.000
_cell.length_b   1.000
_cell.length_c   1.000
_cell.angle_alpha   90.00
_cell.angle_beta   90.00
_cell.angle_gamma   90.00
#
_symmetry.space_group_name_H-M   'P 1'
#
loop_
_entity.id
_entity.type
_entity.pdbx_description
1 polymer ?
#
loop_
_entity_poly.entity_id
_entity_poly.type
_entity_poly.pdbx_seq_one_letter_code
_entity_poly.pdbx_strand_id
1 'polypeptide(L)'
;MISSIDLASQLSALTVFALLGLYLLGRKNANPIRTALALACLANSGWALMLVLFPLRYTLPLPTDLAEFLRDYFWMAFLLKAMMTPGSPTPALLGSLRRLLQILLAMALITLLYDQWSGANALHTMPKSDLVLHVALSIFGMVLVEQYFRSGVSSLIR
;
A
#
# COMPACT_ATOMS: atom_id res chain seq x y z
N MET A 1 5.39 -24.48 -4.66
CA MET A 1 6.83 -24.23 -4.89
C MET A 1 6.95 -22.82 -5.46
N ILE A 2 7.74 -21.95 -4.84
CA ILE A 2 8.12 -20.66 -5.45
C ILE A 2 8.99 -20.97 -6.65
N SER A 3 8.67 -20.40 -7.82
CA SER A 3 9.54 -20.54 -8.98
C SER A 3 10.82 -19.72 -8.78
N SER A 4 11.93 -20.12 -9.41
CA SER A 4 13.17 -19.33 -9.40
C SER A 4 12.95 -17.90 -9.91
N ILE A 5 11.97 -17.73 -10.81
CA ILE A 5 11.56 -16.45 -11.38
C ILE A 5 10.86 -15.59 -10.34
N ASP A 6 9.95 -16.17 -9.54
CA ASP A 6 9.27 -15.44 -8.46
C ASP A 6 10.29 -14.93 -7.43
N LEU A 7 11.23 -15.79 -7.03
CA LEU A 7 12.26 -15.43 -6.05
C LEU A 7 13.19 -14.32 -6.58
N ALA A 8 13.64 -14.42 -7.84
CA ALA A 8 14.44 -13.38 -8.48
C ALA A 8 13.68 -12.05 -8.60
N SER A 9 12.38 -12.12 -8.93
CA SER A 9 11.51 -10.95 -9.02
C SER A 9 11.37 -10.26 -7.66
N GLN A 10 11.12 -11.01 -6.59
CA GLN A 10 11.01 -10.45 -5.24
C GLN A 10 12.33 -9.86 -4.73
N LEU A 11 13.48 -10.50 -5.02
CA LEU A 11 14.79 -9.96 -4.68
C LEU A 11 15.12 -8.66 -5.44
N SER A 12 14.74 -8.59 -6.72
CA SER A 12 14.89 -7.36 -7.51
C SER A 12 14.00 -6.23 -6.97
N ALA A 13 12.74 -6.53 -6.64
CA ALA A 13 11.82 -5.57 -6.03
C ALA A 13 12.35 -5.07 -4.68
N LEU A 14 12.78 -5.99 -3.79
CA LEU A 14 13.41 -5.67 -2.52
C LEU A 14 14.54 -4.65 -2.69
N THR A 15 15.52 -4.98 -3.55
CA THR A 15 16.73 -4.17 -3.72
C THR A 15 16.43 -2.81 -4.34
N VAL A 16 15.65 -2.76 -5.42
CA VAL A 16 15.34 -1.51 -6.12
C VAL A 16 14.53 -0.57 -5.24
N PHE A 17 13.49 -1.07 -4.57
CA PHE A 17 12.65 -0.23 -3.72
C PHE A 17 13.35 0.19 -2.43
N ALA A 18 14.21 -0.65 -1.84
CA ALA A 18 15.04 -0.26 -0.69
C ALA A 18 15.98 0.88 -1.06
N LEU A 19 16.73 0.74 -2.16
CA LEU A 19 17.68 1.76 -2.61
C LEU A 19 16.96 3.07 -2.95
N LEU A 20 15.83 3.00 -3.65
CA LEU A 20 15.05 4.18 -3.99
C LEU A 20 14.49 4.87 -2.73
N GLY A 21 13.92 4.11 -1.79
CA GLY A 21 13.40 4.67 -0.54
C GLY A 21 14.47 5.38 0.29
N LEU A 22 15.63 4.74 0.47
CA LEU A 22 16.77 5.32 1.19
C LEU A 22 17.34 6.54 0.49
N TYR A 23 17.47 6.50 -0.83
CA TYR A 23 17.93 7.64 -1.64
C TYR A 23 17.00 8.86 -1.49
N LEU A 24 15.69 8.64 -1.50
CA LEU A 24 14.70 9.70 -1.35
C LEU A 24 14.70 10.30 0.07
N LEU A 25 14.99 9.51 1.11
CA LEU A 25 15.15 9.99 2.49
C LEU A 25 16.47 10.74 2.70
N GLY A 26 17.55 10.37 2.01
CA GLY A 26 18.87 11.00 2.14
C GLY A 26 18.97 12.44 1.62
N ARG A 27 17.96 12.95 0.92
CA ARG A 27 17.94 14.33 0.41
C ARG A 27 17.51 15.33 1.50
N LYS A 28 18.30 16.41 1.68
CA LYS A 28 18.08 17.42 2.73
C LYS A 28 16.80 18.27 2.61
N ASN A 29 16.22 18.43 1.42
CA ASN A 29 15.01 19.24 1.26
C ASN A 29 13.77 18.44 1.63
N ALA A 30 13.18 18.64 2.80
CA ALA A 30 11.95 17.95 3.20
C ALA A 30 10.78 18.30 2.25
N ASN A 31 10.47 17.41 1.30
CA ASN A 31 9.27 17.50 0.49
C ASN A 31 8.31 16.38 0.94
N PRO A 32 7.09 16.71 1.41
CA PRO A 32 6.18 15.74 1.99
C PRO A 32 5.65 14.69 0.98
N ILE A 33 5.69 14.97 -0.32
CA ILE A 33 5.37 13.98 -1.37
C ILE A 33 6.53 13.00 -1.52
N ARG A 34 7.76 13.50 -1.46
CA ARG A 34 8.96 12.67 -1.56
C ARG A 34 9.08 11.72 -0.38
N THR A 35 8.77 12.19 0.82
CA THR A 35 8.76 11.33 2.02
C THR A 35 7.64 10.28 1.93
N ALA A 36 6.45 10.63 1.45
CA ALA A 36 5.37 9.67 1.24
C ALA A 36 5.76 8.58 0.21
N LEU A 37 6.41 8.96 -0.90
CA LEU A 37 6.94 8.02 -1.89
C LEU A 37 8.02 7.12 -1.29
N ALA A 38 8.93 7.69 -0.49
CA ALA A 38 10.00 6.94 0.15
C ALA A 38 9.45 5.88 1.11
N LEU A 39 8.43 6.23 1.90
CA LEU A 39 7.75 5.29 2.80
C LEU A 39 7.03 4.17 2.03
N ALA A 40 6.37 4.49 0.90
CA ALA A 40 5.77 3.47 0.02
C ALA A 40 6.82 2.50 -0.53
N CYS A 41 7.98 3.01 -0.95
CA CYS A 41 9.08 2.16 -1.42
C CYS A 41 9.62 1.25 -0.31
N LEU A 42 9.84 1.79 0.89
CA LEU A 42 10.33 1.00 2.03
C LEU A 42 9.31 -0.06 2.48
N ALA A 43 8.03 0.26 2.49
CA ALA A 43 6.97 -0.70 2.81
C ALA A 43 6.89 -1.82 1.75
N ASN A 44 7.03 -1.48 0.47
CA ASN A 44 7.09 -2.45 -0.61
C ASN A 44 8.32 -3.37 -0.51
N SER A 45 9.47 -2.80 -0.14
CA SER A 45 10.67 -3.58 0.18
C SER A 45 10.45 -4.50 1.39
N GLY A 46 9.81 -4.02 2.45
CA GLY A 46 9.50 -4.84 3.63
C GLY A 46 8.58 -6.02 3.30
N TRP A 47 7.59 -5.80 2.44
CA TRP A 47 6.72 -6.87 1.96
C TRP A 47 7.47 -7.88 1.08
N ALA A 48 8.30 -7.42 0.14
CA ALA A 48 9.13 -8.30 -0.68
C ALA A 48 10.11 -9.14 0.19
N LEU A 49 10.67 -8.55 1.24
CA LEU A 49 11.50 -9.26 2.22
C LEU A 49 10.73 -10.38 2.91
N MET A 50 9.49 -10.11 3.34
CA MET A 50 8.63 -11.12 3.97
C MET A 50 8.34 -12.28 3.01
N LEU A 51 8.13 -12.03 1.73
CA LEU A 51 7.92 -13.10 0.74
C LEU A 51 9.19 -13.93 0.47
N VAL A 52 10.37 -13.33 0.58
CA VAL A 52 11.65 -14.04 0.44
C VAL A 52 11.95 -14.88 1.68
N LEU A 53 11.73 -14.35 2.88
CA LEU A 53 12.00 -15.03 4.15
C LEU A 53 10.96 -16.10 4.49
N PHE A 54 9.69 -15.85 4.14
CA PHE A 54 8.55 -16.71 4.44
C PHE A 54 7.80 -17.05 3.14
N PRO A 55 8.43 -17.86 2.27
CA PRO A 55 7.86 -18.22 0.96
C PRO A 55 6.54 -18.99 1.06
N LEU A 56 6.26 -19.57 2.23
CA LEU A 56 5.00 -20.18 2.58
C LEU A 56 4.18 -19.16 3.40
N ARG A 57 3.22 -18.48 2.75
CA ARG A 57 2.20 -17.65 3.42
C ARG A 57 1.53 -18.35 4.62
N TYR A 58 1.53 -19.68 4.62
CA TYR A 58 0.92 -20.53 5.64
C TYR A 58 1.73 -20.71 6.93
N THR A 59 3.03 -20.41 6.94
CA THR A 59 3.84 -20.59 8.18
C THR A 59 3.67 -19.46 9.18
N LEU A 60 3.50 -18.22 8.70
CA LEU A 60 3.29 -17.04 9.53
C LEU A 60 2.38 -16.04 8.75
N PRO A 61 1.05 -16.29 8.72
CA PRO A 61 0.12 -15.47 7.93
C PRO A 61 0.11 -14.01 8.41
N LEU A 62 0.09 -13.81 9.73
CA LEU A 62 -0.04 -12.50 10.36
C LEU A 62 1.01 -11.44 9.94
N PRO A 63 2.33 -11.70 10.03
CA PRO A 63 3.33 -10.70 9.59
C PRO A 63 3.30 -10.46 8.08
N THR A 64 2.87 -11.44 7.29
CA THR A 64 2.80 -11.32 5.83
C THR A 64 1.61 -10.45 5.41
N ASP A 65 0.45 -10.67 6.02
CA ASP A 65 -0.77 -9.90 5.76
C ASP A 65 -0.64 -8.46 6.28
N LEU A 66 0.00 -8.26 7.44
CA LEU A 66 0.31 -6.93 7.95
C LEU A 66 1.27 -6.17 7.01
N ALA A 67 2.29 -6.85 6.47
CA ALA A 67 3.23 -6.24 5.53
C ALA A 67 2.55 -5.86 4.19
N GLU A 68 1.64 -6.71 3.71
CA GLU A 68 0.82 -6.45 2.51
C GLU A 68 -0.07 -5.23 2.73
N PHE A 69 -0.73 -5.19 3.89
CA PHE A 69 -1.59 -4.08 4.27
C PHE A 69 -0.84 -2.76 4.41
N LEU A 70 0.33 -2.77 5.08
CA LEU A 70 1.19 -1.60 5.20
C LEU A 70 1.63 -1.09 3.84
N ARG A 71 2.07 -1.99 2.94
CA ARG A 71 2.45 -1.65 1.56
C ARG A 71 1.33 -0.89 0.85
N ASP A 72 0.11 -1.43 0.87
CA ASP A 72 -1.04 -0.84 0.17
C ASP A 72 -1.42 0.52 0.77
N TYR A 73 -1.40 0.62 2.10
CA TYR A 73 -1.66 1.88 2.80
C TYR A 73 -0.67 2.99 2.41
N PHE A 74 0.64 2.70 2.39
CA PHE A 74 1.63 3.70 2.04
C PHE A 74 1.54 4.13 0.57
N TRP A 75 1.21 3.21 -0.34
CA TRP A 75 0.96 3.56 -1.74
C TRP A 75 -0.26 4.47 -1.90
N MET A 76 -1.36 4.19 -1.20
CA MET A 76 -2.54 5.06 -1.20
C MET A 76 -2.27 6.42 -0.58
N ALA A 77 -1.53 6.46 0.52
CA ALA A 77 -1.12 7.71 1.16
C ALA A 77 -0.24 8.55 0.23
N PHE A 78 0.68 7.91 -0.50
CA PHE A 78 1.47 8.58 -1.54
C PHE A 78 0.59 9.13 -2.67
N LEU A 79 -0.29 8.31 -3.26
CA LEU A 79 -1.17 8.73 -4.35
C LEU A 79 -2.09 9.89 -3.91
N LEU A 80 -2.70 9.79 -2.73
CA LEU A 80 -3.52 10.85 -2.16
C LEU A 80 -2.71 12.13 -1.96
N LYS A 81 -1.46 12.01 -1.50
CA LYS A 81 -0.57 13.17 -1.31
C LYS A 81 -0.13 13.80 -2.63
N ALA A 82 0.14 12.97 -3.65
CA ALA A 82 0.47 13.42 -5.00
C ALA A 82 -0.71 14.21 -5.62
N MET A 83 -1.94 13.77 -5.36
CA MET A 83 -3.19 14.47 -5.72
C MET A 83 -3.52 15.72 -4.86
N MET A 84 -2.69 16.09 -3.89
CA MET A 84 -2.85 17.35 -3.12
C MET A 84 -1.86 18.43 -3.57
N THR A 85 -0.97 18.11 -4.52
CA THR A 85 0.02 19.04 -5.05
C THR A 85 -0.67 20.05 -5.99
N PRO A 86 -0.28 21.34 -6.03
CA PRO A 86 -1.01 22.37 -6.77
C PRO A 86 -1.19 21.99 -8.26
N GLY A 87 -2.44 22.02 -8.73
CA GLY A 87 -2.84 21.56 -10.08
C GLY A 87 -3.82 20.38 -10.13
N SER A 88 -4.39 19.95 -8.98
CA SER A 88 -5.26 18.76 -8.83
C SER A 88 -6.54 19.07 -8.01
N PRO A 89 -7.54 18.17 -7.94
CA PRO A 89 -8.99 18.47 -8.00
C PRO A 89 -9.58 19.15 -6.75
N THR A 90 -10.86 19.52 -6.84
CA THR A 90 -11.61 20.30 -5.84
C THR A 90 -11.42 19.79 -4.39
N PRO A 91 -11.15 20.69 -3.42
CA PRO A 91 -10.76 20.32 -2.04
C PRO A 91 -11.80 19.48 -1.28
N ALA A 92 -13.07 19.51 -1.71
CA ALA A 92 -14.14 18.71 -1.12
C ALA A 92 -13.98 17.20 -1.40
N LEU A 93 -13.55 16.81 -2.61
CA LEU A 93 -13.39 15.40 -2.99
C LEU A 93 -12.22 14.75 -2.22
N LEU A 94 -11.12 15.49 -2.07
CA LEU A 94 -9.93 15.08 -1.34
C LEU A 94 -10.20 14.81 0.15
N GLY A 95 -11.05 15.64 0.78
CA GLY A 95 -11.47 15.45 2.17
C GLY A 95 -12.28 14.16 2.38
N SER A 96 -13.14 13.82 1.42
CA SER A 96 -13.94 12.58 1.44
C SER A 96 -13.09 11.34 1.18
N LEU A 97 -12.17 11.40 0.21
CA LEU A 97 -11.24 10.29 -0.08
C LEU A 97 -10.31 10.00 1.09
N ARG A 98 -9.82 11.04 1.78
CA ARG A 98 -9.00 10.89 2.99
C ARG A 98 -9.77 10.20 4.11
N ARG A 99 -11.03 10.62 4.35
CA ARG A 99 -11.89 9.99 5.36
C ARG A 99 -12.20 8.54 5.00
N LEU A 100 -12.48 8.26 3.73
CA LEU A 100 -12.71 6.89 3.25
C LEU A 100 -11.49 5.99 3.50
N LEU A 101 -10.28 6.47 3.18
CA LEU A 101 -9.05 5.73 3.44
C LEU A 101 -8.85 5.45 4.94
N GLN A 102 -9.17 6.41 5.81
CA GLN A 102 -9.10 6.23 7.26
C GLN A 102 -10.12 5.20 7.77
N ILE A 103 -11.32 5.17 7.19
CA ILE A 103 -12.36 4.18 7.54
C ILE A 103 -11.92 2.78 7.10
N LEU A 104 -11.41 2.64 5.87
CA LEU A 104 -10.86 1.38 5.37
C LEU A 104 -9.69 0.90 6.24
N LEU A 105 -8.82 1.82 6.67
CA LEU A 105 -7.73 1.53 7.60
C LEU A 105 -8.23 1.00 8.94
N ALA A 106 -9.21 1.69 9.53
CA ALA A 106 -9.78 1.29 10.81
C ALA A 106 -10.47 -0.07 10.72
N MET A 107 -11.22 -0.33 9.64
CA MET A 107 -11.87 -1.63 9.42
C MET A 107 -10.88 -2.77 9.29
N ALA A 108 -9.80 -2.57 8.53
CA ALA A 108 -8.75 -3.56 8.35
C ALA A 108 -8.00 -3.87 9.66
N LEU A 109 -7.70 -2.83 10.45
CA LEU A 109 -7.04 -3.00 11.74
C LEU A 109 -7.96 -3.71 12.74
N ILE A 110 -9.25 -3.39 12.76
CA ILE A 110 -10.24 -4.06 13.62
C ILE A 110 -10.36 -5.53 13.23
N THR A 111 -10.41 -5.86 11.95
CA THR A 111 -10.47 -7.26 11.49
C THR A 111 -9.21 -8.04 11.86
N LEU A 112 -8.03 -7.44 11.71
CA LEU A 112 -6.76 -8.05 12.08
C LEU A 112 -6.63 -8.27 13.60
N LEU A 113 -7.12 -7.32 14.42
CA LEU A 113 -7.16 -7.46 15.88
C LEU A 113 -8.21 -8.45 16.37
N TYR A 114 -9.36 -8.53 15.69
CA TYR A 114 -10.42 -9.48 16.00
C TYR A 114 -9.96 -10.92 15.76
N ASP A 115 -9.26 -11.16 14.64
CA ASP A 115 -8.70 -12.47 14.32
C ASP A 115 -7.72 -12.94 15.40
N GLN A 116 -6.82 -12.05 15.84
CA GLN A 116 -5.90 -12.30 16.96
C GLN A 116 -6.59 -12.60 18.29
N TRP A 117 -7.65 -11.86 18.63
CA TRP A 117 -8.31 -11.98 19.94
C TRP A 117 -9.22 -13.21 20.03
N SER A 118 -9.80 -13.65 18.91
CA SER A 118 -10.70 -14.80 18.88
C SER A 118 -10.01 -16.14 19.19
N GLY A 119 -8.67 -16.18 19.19
CA GLY A 119 -7.88 -17.40 19.42
C GLY A 119 -8.24 -18.54 18.44
N ALA A 120 -8.94 -18.22 17.35
CA ALA A 120 -9.46 -19.22 16.45
C ALA A 120 -8.31 -19.78 15.62
N ASN A 121 -8.02 -21.06 15.85
CA ASN A 121 -7.48 -21.97 14.84
C ASN A 121 -8.48 -22.08 13.67
N ALA A 122 -8.75 -20.98 12.96
CA ALA A 122 -9.67 -20.94 11.83
C ALA A 122 -8.94 -21.47 10.59
N LEU A 123 -8.79 -22.79 10.57
CA LEU A 123 -8.62 -23.55 9.35
C LEU A 123 -9.60 -23.04 8.27
N HIS A 124 -9.05 -22.67 7.12
CA HIS A 124 -9.60 -22.89 5.79
C HIS A 124 -10.77 -22.06 5.25
N THR A 125 -11.28 -21.06 5.94
CA THR A 125 -12.15 -20.07 5.26
C THR A 125 -11.41 -18.75 5.15
N MET A 126 -10.84 -18.48 3.97
CA MET A 126 -10.51 -17.12 3.54
C MET A 126 -11.70 -16.24 3.93
N PRO A 127 -11.56 -15.33 4.91
CA PRO A 127 -12.71 -14.61 5.40
C PRO A 127 -13.15 -13.72 4.24
N LYS A 128 -14.38 -13.92 3.75
CA LYS A 128 -14.93 -13.17 2.60
C LYS A 128 -14.79 -11.65 2.76
N SER A 129 -14.68 -11.17 4.00
CA SER A 129 -14.38 -9.78 4.36
C SER A 129 -13.00 -9.30 3.89
N ASP A 130 -11.98 -10.14 3.90
CA ASP A 130 -10.63 -9.80 3.42
C ASP A 130 -10.62 -9.61 1.90
N LEU A 131 -11.32 -10.49 1.16
CA LEU A 131 -11.50 -10.33 -0.28
C LEU A 131 -12.27 -9.05 -0.63
N VAL A 132 -13.33 -8.73 0.12
CA VAL A 132 -14.12 -7.49 -0.08
C VAL A 132 -13.26 -6.25 0.20
N LEU A 133 -12.45 -6.28 1.26
CA LEU A 133 -11.55 -5.19 1.61
C LEU A 133 -10.48 -5.00 0.53
N HIS A 134 -9.84 -6.08 0.07
CA HIS A 134 -8.86 -6.05 -1.02
C HIS A 134 -9.45 -5.51 -2.32
N VAL A 135 -10.67 -5.92 -2.67
CA VAL A 135 -11.36 -5.41 -3.85
C VAL A 135 -11.67 -3.92 -3.68
N ALA A 136 -12.16 -3.50 -2.52
CA ALA A 136 -12.44 -2.10 -2.23
C ALA A 136 -11.16 -1.23 -2.30
N LEU A 137 -10.04 -1.71 -1.73
CA LEU A 137 -8.73 -1.07 -1.80
C LEU A 137 -8.25 -0.98 -3.26
N SER A 138 -8.40 -2.06 -4.04
CA SER A 138 -7.99 -2.07 -5.45
C SER A 138 -8.79 -1.07 -6.30
N ILE A 139 -10.11 -1.03 -6.13
CA ILE A 139 -10.99 -0.05 -6.79
C ILE A 139 -10.60 1.37 -6.39
N PHE A 140 -10.37 1.60 -5.09
CA PHE A 140 -9.96 2.91 -4.59
C PHE A 140 -8.61 3.35 -5.17
N GLY A 141 -7.62 2.44 -5.21
CA GLY A 141 -6.33 2.70 -5.84
C GLY A 141 -6.45 3.04 -7.32
N MET A 142 -7.28 2.30 -8.06
CA MET A 142 -7.56 2.58 -9.47
C MET A 142 -8.21 3.96 -9.67
N VAL A 143 -9.17 4.34 -8.83
CA VAL A 143 -9.78 5.67 -8.84
C VAL A 143 -8.74 6.75 -8.56
N LEU A 144 -7.86 6.57 -7.57
CA LEU A 144 -6.80 7.54 -7.28
C LEU A 144 -5.84 7.73 -8.47
N VAL A 145 -5.44 6.63 -9.11
CA VAL A 145 -4.58 6.68 -10.30
C VAL A 145 -5.29 7.40 -11.45
N GLU A 146 -6.56 7.09 -11.71
CA GLU A 146 -7.35 7.76 -12.74
C GLU A 146 -7.43 9.27 -12.48
N GLN A 147 -7.75 9.66 -11.24
CA GLN A 147 -7.84 11.07 -10.87
C GLN A 147 -6.48 11.79 -10.96
N TYR A 148 -5.39 11.12 -10.58
CA TYR A 148 -4.03 11.65 -10.75
C TYR A 148 -3.72 11.96 -12.23
N PHE A 149 -4.00 11.02 -13.14
CA PHE A 149 -3.78 11.22 -14.57
C PHE A 149 -4.73 12.28 -15.18
N ARG A 150 -6.02 12.26 -14.85
CA ARG A 150 -6.98 13.29 -15.32
C ARG A 150 -6.55 14.69 -14.91
N SER A 151 -6.02 14.84 -13.70
CA SER A 151 -5.53 16.12 -13.17
C SER A 151 -4.26 16.58 -13.89
N GLY A 152 -3.32 15.66 -14.13
CA GLY A 152 -2.06 15.95 -14.83
C GLY A 152 -2.23 16.29 -16.31
N VAL A 153 -3.22 15.69 -17.00
CA VAL A 153 -3.56 16.06 -18.39
C VAL A 153 -4.21 17.44 -18.46
N SER A 154 -5.05 17.80 -17.48
CA SER A 154 -5.70 19.12 -17.43
C SER A 154 -4.73 20.28 -17.18
N SER A 155 -3.59 20.06 -16.52
CA SER A 155 -2.60 21.11 -16.24
C SER A 155 -1.62 21.36 -17.40
N LEU A 156 -1.57 20.45 -18.38
CA LEU A 156 -0.73 20.56 -19.58
C LEU A 156 -1.41 21.31 -20.74
N ILE A 157 -2.71 21.60 -20.62
CA ILE A 157 -3.54 22.29 -21.64
C ILE A 157 -3.81 23.76 -21.24
N ARG A 158 -3.23 24.25 -20.13
CA ARG A 158 -3.23 25.67 -19.75
C ARG A 158 -1.83 26.25 -19.83
#